data_AF-A0A1G8EZ91-F1
#
_entry.id   AF-A0A1G8EZ91-F1
#
_cell.length_a   1.000
_cell.length_b   1.000
_cell.length_c   1.000
_cell.angle_alpha   90.00
_cell.angle_beta   90.00
_cell.angle_gamma   90.00
#
_symmetry.space_group_name_H-M   'P 1'
#
loop_
_entity.id
_entity.type
_entity.pdbx_description
1 polymer ?
#
loop_
_entity_poly.entity_id
_entity_poly.type
_entity_poly.pdbx_seq_one_letter_code
_entity_poly.pdbx_strand_id
1 'polypeptide(L)'
;MAAAMSALAMAAGGLVSAAVIGVGPVSADICDPAQAGASPTGQQQNNQQRNNRRNNGQQDDQQGQDQNQEDQGQDQQAPEQQVPEQENAGQDGTGQNGADQGVADQGVADQGGTDQDGADQQAPQGGGVAVRDPAQSPEDGQADEAGQADESASTFSRRGRPTRSATPSPSQTQTQAPDDDPTADPSANPSANPSPSASPTGSPSPSPSPTASGNPECADIGPSAADFVDIRRVGSRQLDARAGRNGSRGTFVAQCGTNRNGHHNPDNFIVAPGVSNGAHHLHDYVGNLSTDAFSTDESLAAADTTCRQGDKSTYFWPVLRNRKVDANANDPDNNIGQILVPRAVTLQFRGNATSRVVAMPRFIRIITGDAKAGTNGGANARAGWSCTGFQNRISPDKYTLCPRGSQVLRILDFPSCWDGQNTDSANHRTHVVFPDQSGACPQGTRAIPQLRMTLAYTVPQGPSYAVDAFPEQKHNPITDHGDFANVMPDRLMRTVVDCINRGRRC
;
A
#
# COMPACT_ATOMS: atom_id res chain seq x y z
N MET A 1 -0.31 -61.97 -40.75
CA MET A 1 -0.42 -63.37 -40.25
C MET A 1 0.12 -63.36 -38.83
N ALA A 2 -0.53 -63.91 -37.80
CA ALA A 2 -1.82 -64.61 -37.73
C ALA A 2 -2.53 -64.34 -36.38
N ALA A 3 -3.66 -65.01 -36.13
CA ALA A 3 -4.49 -64.94 -34.91
C ALA A 3 -3.68 -65.18 -33.60
N ALA A 4 -3.97 -64.59 -32.44
CA ALA A 4 -5.24 -64.29 -31.75
C ALA A 4 -5.94 -65.52 -31.12
N MET A 5 -6.07 -65.51 -29.79
CA MET A 5 -7.04 -66.30 -29.02
C MET A 5 -7.43 -65.56 -27.74
N SER A 6 -8.67 -65.75 -27.30
CA SER A 6 -9.25 -65.14 -26.10
C SER A 6 -9.51 -66.19 -25.02
N ALA A 7 -9.50 -65.77 -23.75
CA ALA A 7 -10.17 -66.50 -22.67
C ALA A 7 -10.89 -65.48 -21.77
N LEU A 8 -12.20 -65.66 -21.58
CA LEU A 8 -13.05 -64.81 -20.75
C LEU A 8 -13.55 -65.63 -19.56
N ALA A 9 -13.51 -65.09 -18.35
CA ALA A 9 -14.13 -65.70 -17.17
C ALA A 9 -14.67 -64.61 -16.23
N MET A 10 -15.96 -64.71 -15.87
CA MET A 10 -16.63 -63.82 -14.91
C MET A 10 -17.24 -64.63 -13.77
N ALA A 11 -16.82 -64.34 -12.53
CA ALA A 11 -17.56 -64.51 -11.28
C ALA A 11 -16.79 -63.72 -10.20
N ALA A 12 -17.28 -62.66 -9.54
CA ALA A 12 -18.54 -62.39 -8.84
C ALA A 12 -18.50 -62.76 -7.34
N GLY A 13 -18.79 -61.76 -6.47
CA GLY A 13 -18.96 -61.90 -5.02
C GLY A 13 -17.74 -61.48 -4.18
N GLY A 14 -17.86 -60.40 -3.40
CA GLY A 14 -16.74 -59.92 -2.55
C GLY A 14 -16.93 -58.56 -1.88
N LEU A 15 -18.11 -58.26 -1.32
CA LEU A 15 -18.32 -57.03 -0.54
C LEU A 15 -17.64 -57.12 0.83
N VAL A 16 -16.61 -56.30 1.06
CA VAL A 16 -16.06 -56.04 2.39
C VAL A 16 -15.91 -54.52 2.58
N SER A 17 -16.77 -53.93 3.39
CA SER A 17 -16.74 -52.50 3.71
C SER A 17 -15.59 -52.18 4.68
N ALA A 18 -14.46 -51.72 4.15
CA ALA A 18 -13.43 -51.05 4.95
C ALA A 18 -13.84 -49.58 5.15
N ALA A 19 -14.38 -49.26 6.33
CA ALA A 19 -14.74 -47.89 6.67
C ALA A 19 -13.46 -47.06 6.92
N VAL A 20 -13.04 -46.28 5.92
CA VAL A 20 -12.02 -45.24 6.10
C VAL A 20 -12.64 -44.14 6.96
N ILE A 21 -12.31 -44.15 8.25
CA ILE A 21 -12.70 -43.09 9.18
C ILE A 21 -12.04 -41.80 8.69
N GLY A 22 -12.88 -40.80 8.39
CA GLY A 22 -12.41 -39.54 7.83
C GLY A 22 -11.60 -38.74 8.84
N VAL A 23 -10.36 -38.44 8.49
CA VAL A 23 -9.61 -37.30 9.03
C VAL A 23 -9.40 -36.34 7.88
N GLY A 24 -10.31 -35.37 7.73
CA GLY A 24 -10.08 -34.25 6.83
C GLY A 24 -8.93 -33.38 7.36
N PRO A 25 -8.20 -32.66 6.49
CA PRO A 25 -7.14 -31.75 6.94
C PRO A 25 -7.73 -30.65 7.83
N VAL A 26 -7.31 -30.63 9.10
CA VAL A 26 -7.50 -29.49 10.00
C VAL A 26 -6.48 -28.43 9.59
N SER A 27 -6.87 -27.59 8.63
CA SER A 27 -5.97 -26.63 7.96
C SER A 27 -6.74 -25.37 7.57
N ALA A 28 -7.01 -24.56 8.60
CA ALA A 28 -7.35 -23.14 8.49
C ALA A 28 -6.90 -22.30 9.71
N ASP A 29 -6.29 -22.95 10.71
CA ASP A 29 -5.91 -22.36 12.00
C ASP A 29 -4.41 -22.00 12.07
N ILE A 30 -3.65 -22.17 10.96
CA ILE A 30 -2.18 -22.10 11.00
C ILE A 30 -1.66 -20.73 11.45
N CYS A 31 -2.36 -19.61 11.18
CA CYS A 31 -2.31 -18.37 11.98
C CYS A 31 -3.43 -17.35 11.60
N ASP A 32 -4.64 -17.45 12.17
CA ASP A 32 -5.62 -16.34 12.09
C ASP A 32 -5.31 -15.25 13.15
N PRO A 33 -4.94 -14.01 12.75
CA PRO A 33 -4.64 -12.92 13.70
C PRO A 33 -5.86 -12.48 14.54
N ALA A 34 -7.08 -12.89 14.20
CA ALA A 34 -8.26 -12.71 15.05
C ALA A 34 -8.33 -13.70 16.22
N GLN A 35 -7.72 -14.89 16.11
CA GLN A 35 -7.67 -15.87 17.20
C GLN A 35 -6.59 -15.51 18.25
N ALA A 36 -5.49 -14.90 17.82
CA ALA A 36 -4.36 -14.50 18.67
C ALA A 36 -4.67 -13.44 19.77
N GLY A 37 -5.93 -12.98 19.88
CA GLY A 37 -6.37 -12.02 20.90
C GLY A 37 -7.71 -12.35 21.58
N ALA A 38 -8.22 -13.58 21.46
CA ALA A 38 -9.58 -13.94 21.87
C ALA A 38 -9.67 -14.67 23.23
N SER A 39 -9.98 -13.96 24.32
CA SER A 39 -10.32 -14.58 25.60
C SER A 39 -11.68 -15.29 25.54
N PRO A 40 -11.80 -16.60 25.86
CA PRO A 40 -12.99 -17.41 25.60
C PRO A 40 -14.10 -17.29 26.67
N THR A 41 -14.52 -16.07 27.04
CA THR A 41 -15.53 -15.83 28.09
C THR A 41 -16.89 -15.34 27.59
N GLY A 42 -17.00 -14.88 26.34
CA GLY A 42 -18.24 -14.26 25.82
C GLY A 42 -19.34 -15.21 25.32
N GLN A 43 -19.00 -16.40 24.81
CA GLN A 43 -19.96 -17.24 24.06
C GLN A 43 -20.60 -18.39 24.86
N GLN A 44 -19.91 -18.99 25.83
CA GLN A 44 -20.45 -20.15 26.56
C GLN A 44 -21.61 -19.79 27.51
N GLN A 45 -21.55 -18.62 28.17
CA GLN A 45 -22.58 -18.19 29.12
C GLN A 45 -23.97 -18.01 28.47
N ASN A 46 -24.00 -17.53 27.22
CA ASN A 46 -25.23 -17.25 26.49
C ASN A 46 -25.99 -18.54 26.11
N ASN A 47 -25.27 -19.63 25.83
CA ASN A 47 -25.86 -20.95 25.57
C ASN A 47 -26.37 -21.62 26.86
N GLN A 48 -25.68 -21.45 28.00
CA GLN A 48 -26.16 -21.96 29.29
C GLN A 48 -27.48 -21.29 29.73
N GLN A 49 -27.61 -19.97 29.58
CA GLN A 49 -28.88 -19.28 29.88
C GLN A 49 -30.02 -19.68 28.94
N ARG A 50 -29.75 -19.97 27.66
CA ARG A 50 -30.77 -20.46 26.71
C ARG A 50 -31.22 -21.89 27.02
N ASN A 51 -30.34 -22.77 27.47
CA ASN A 51 -30.70 -24.14 27.83
C ASN A 51 -31.45 -24.21 29.17
N ASN A 52 -31.04 -23.44 30.19
CA ASN A 52 -31.75 -23.40 31.47
C ASN A 52 -33.19 -22.85 31.35
N ARG A 53 -33.48 -22.01 30.35
CA ARG A 53 -34.86 -21.57 30.03
C ARG A 53 -35.69 -22.61 29.25
N ARG A 54 -35.10 -23.69 28.75
CA ARG A 54 -35.82 -24.78 28.04
C ARG A 54 -36.16 -25.97 28.93
N ASN A 55 -35.35 -26.26 29.96
CA ASN A 55 -35.62 -27.36 30.89
C ASN A 55 -36.70 -27.08 31.94
N ASN A 56 -37.25 -25.86 32.02
CA ASN A 56 -38.16 -25.44 33.08
C ASN A 56 -39.58 -25.09 32.57
N GLY A 57 -39.98 -25.68 31.43
CA GLY A 57 -41.22 -25.40 30.71
C GLY A 57 -41.97 -26.66 30.23
N GLN A 58 -41.90 -27.76 30.99
CA GLN A 58 -42.75 -28.94 30.81
C GLN A 58 -43.37 -29.35 32.15
N GLN A 59 -44.26 -28.50 32.67
CA GLN A 59 -45.11 -28.83 33.82
C GLN A 59 -46.36 -27.94 33.87
N ASP A 60 -47.13 -27.94 32.77
CA ASP A 60 -48.50 -27.45 32.74
C ASP A 60 -49.44 -28.65 32.55
N ASP A 61 -50.29 -28.92 33.53
CA ASP A 61 -51.57 -29.59 33.30
C ASP A 61 -52.55 -29.26 34.45
N GLN A 62 -53.83 -29.06 34.10
CA GLN A 62 -54.97 -28.84 35.00
C GLN A 62 -54.96 -27.62 35.95
N GLN A 63 -55.47 -26.46 35.48
CA GLN A 63 -56.79 -25.91 35.92
C GLN A 63 -57.03 -24.46 35.40
N GLY A 64 -58.30 -24.11 35.21
CA GLY A 64 -58.75 -22.72 34.96
C GLY A 64 -59.23 -22.45 33.52
N GLN A 65 -60.54 -22.28 33.36
CA GLN A 65 -61.17 -21.74 32.14
C GLN A 65 -61.69 -20.31 32.41
N ASP A 66 -62.08 -19.63 31.32
CA ASP A 66 -63.07 -18.54 31.21
C ASP A 66 -62.62 -17.07 31.03
N GLN A 67 -63.29 -16.42 30.07
CA GLN A 67 -63.56 -14.96 29.89
C GLN A 67 -62.36 -14.04 29.56
N ASN A 68 -62.44 -12.99 28.72
CA ASN A 68 -63.36 -12.53 27.65
C ASN A 68 -62.47 -11.82 26.59
N GLN A 69 -62.68 -11.91 25.27
CA GLN A 69 -63.63 -11.15 24.42
C GLN A 69 -63.53 -9.59 24.48
N GLU A 70 -63.25 -9.02 23.29
CA GLU A 70 -63.62 -7.70 22.73
C GLU A 70 -63.12 -6.38 23.33
N ASP A 71 -62.47 -5.55 22.48
CA ASP A 71 -63.01 -4.24 22.06
C ASP A 71 -62.41 -3.80 20.69
N GLN A 72 -62.93 -2.73 20.06
CA GLN A 72 -62.53 -2.20 18.74
C GLN A 72 -62.44 -0.65 18.70
N GLY A 73 -61.65 -0.11 17.76
CA GLY A 73 -61.64 1.32 17.40
C GLY A 73 -60.73 2.22 18.25
N GLN A 74 -60.53 3.51 17.91
CA GLN A 74 -60.97 4.26 16.72
C GLN A 74 -60.03 5.46 16.44
N ASP A 75 -60.22 6.15 15.31
CA ASP A 75 -59.36 7.24 14.80
C ASP A 75 -59.39 8.56 15.58
N GLN A 76 -58.30 9.34 15.52
CA GLN A 76 -58.24 10.79 15.14
C GLN A 76 -56.81 11.34 15.31
N GLN A 77 -56.16 11.85 14.26
CA GLN A 77 -56.17 13.23 13.72
C GLN A 77 -55.31 14.26 14.49
N ALA A 78 -54.77 15.23 13.74
CA ALA A 78 -53.85 16.27 14.20
C ALA A 78 -54.46 17.68 14.04
N PRO A 79 -53.80 18.74 14.55
CA PRO A 79 -54.00 20.10 14.05
C PRO A 79 -52.70 20.79 13.60
N GLU A 80 -52.84 21.72 12.64
CA GLU A 80 -51.81 22.68 12.19
C GLU A 80 -51.98 24.06 12.88
N GLN A 81 -51.36 25.11 12.30
CA GLN A 81 -51.50 26.57 12.53
C GLN A 81 -50.45 27.23 13.44
N GLN A 82 -49.99 28.49 13.22
CA GLN A 82 -50.03 29.40 12.04
C GLN A 82 -48.91 30.47 12.15
N VAL A 83 -48.77 31.34 11.13
CA VAL A 83 -47.81 32.47 11.04
C VAL A 83 -48.50 33.81 11.32
N PRO A 84 -47.79 34.83 11.84
CA PRO A 84 -48.02 36.19 11.33
C PRO A 84 -46.76 37.09 11.25
N GLU A 85 -46.95 38.28 10.64
CA GLU A 85 -46.05 39.44 10.63
C GLU A 85 -46.85 40.70 11.11
N GLN A 86 -46.46 41.98 11.03
CA GLN A 86 -45.38 42.71 10.35
C GLN A 86 -45.17 44.12 11.01
N GLU A 87 -44.43 45.01 10.34
CA GLU A 87 -44.45 46.50 10.46
C GLU A 87 -44.02 47.23 11.76
N ASN A 88 -42.70 47.53 11.83
CA ASN A 88 -42.11 48.89 11.65
C ASN A 88 -42.45 50.11 12.56
N ALA A 89 -41.45 50.55 13.35
CA ALA A 89 -41.17 51.95 13.78
C ALA A 89 -39.74 52.05 14.40
N GLY A 90 -39.06 53.20 14.53
CA GLY A 90 -39.25 54.54 13.95
C GLY A 90 -38.56 55.69 14.75
N GLN A 91 -37.65 56.46 14.11
CA GLN A 91 -37.04 57.75 14.59
C GLN A 91 -36.11 57.71 15.84
N ASP A 92 -35.13 58.61 16.09
CA ASP A 92 -34.57 59.73 15.29
C ASP A 92 -33.11 60.15 15.69
N GLY A 93 -32.39 60.76 14.73
CA GLY A 93 -31.36 61.83 14.91
C GLY A 93 -29.99 61.58 15.58
N THR A 94 -28.95 62.44 15.45
CA THR A 94 -28.62 63.52 14.47
C THR A 94 -27.16 63.99 14.64
N GLY A 95 -26.48 64.43 13.56
CA GLY A 95 -25.20 65.20 13.57
C GLY A 95 -24.13 64.61 12.60
N GLN A 96 -23.56 65.29 11.59
CA GLN A 96 -22.90 66.62 11.47
C GLN A 96 -21.53 66.70 12.19
N ASN A 97 -20.42 67.22 11.62
CA ASN A 97 -20.08 67.78 10.29
C ASN A 97 -18.55 67.67 10.05
N GLY A 98 -18.07 67.86 8.80
CA GLY A 98 -16.64 68.14 8.51
C GLY A 98 -16.22 67.84 7.06
N ALA A 99 -15.49 68.74 6.39
CA ALA A 99 -15.13 68.61 4.97
C ALA A 99 -13.83 69.37 4.58
N ASP A 100 -13.15 68.84 3.55
CA ASP A 100 -12.22 69.47 2.58
C ASP A 100 -12.11 68.44 1.43
N GLN A 101 -12.20 68.69 0.11
CA GLN A 101 -11.57 69.65 -0.82
C GLN A 101 -10.03 69.48 -0.95
N GLY A 102 -9.39 69.54 -2.13
CA GLY A 102 -9.87 69.73 -3.53
C GLY A 102 -9.28 68.69 -4.53
N VAL A 103 -9.78 68.57 -5.77
CA VAL A 103 -9.35 69.32 -7.00
C VAL A 103 -7.92 68.92 -7.44
N ALA A 104 -7.60 68.49 -8.68
CA ALA A 104 -8.16 68.75 -10.03
C ALA A 104 -8.36 67.44 -10.86
N ASP A 105 -9.19 67.31 -11.92
CA ASP A 105 -9.46 68.12 -13.14
C ASP A 105 -8.38 67.90 -14.25
N GLN A 106 -8.65 67.62 -15.55
CA GLN A 106 -9.84 67.18 -16.31
C GLN A 106 -9.41 66.59 -17.70
N GLY A 107 -10.35 66.14 -18.56
CA GLY A 107 -10.12 65.81 -19.98
C GLY A 107 -10.48 64.36 -20.37
N VAL A 108 -11.73 64.00 -20.73
CA VAL A 108 -12.49 64.34 -21.97
C VAL A 108 -11.91 63.67 -23.24
N ALA A 109 -12.67 63.01 -24.13
CA ALA A 109 -13.80 62.07 -24.07
C ALA A 109 -14.28 61.81 -25.52
N ASP A 110 -14.60 60.56 -25.90
CA ASP A 110 -15.53 60.12 -26.98
C ASP A 110 -15.27 58.65 -27.35
N GLN A 111 -16.19 57.88 -27.96
CA GLN A 111 -17.65 57.81 -27.77
C GLN A 111 -18.17 56.48 -28.35
N GLY A 112 -19.30 55.97 -27.85
CA GLY A 112 -19.99 54.79 -28.38
C GLY A 112 -19.37 53.43 -28.01
N GLY A 113 -20.15 52.40 -27.67
CA GLY A 113 -21.60 52.36 -27.43
C GLY A 113 -22.17 50.99 -27.71
N THR A 114 -22.89 50.41 -26.74
CA THR A 114 -23.89 49.31 -26.82
C THR A 114 -23.49 48.01 -27.56
N ASP A 115 -23.76 46.81 -27.08
CA ASP A 115 -24.95 46.40 -26.33
C ASP A 115 -24.67 45.71 -24.99
N GLN A 116 -25.73 45.60 -24.18
CA GLN A 116 -25.83 44.68 -23.05
C GLN A 116 -26.73 43.51 -23.46
N ASP A 117 -26.39 42.30 -23.01
CA ASP A 117 -27.38 41.45 -22.35
C ASP A 117 -26.65 40.39 -21.51
N GLY A 118 -27.23 40.03 -20.37
CA GLY A 118 -26.56 39.17 -19.38
C GLY A 118 -27.53 38.25 -18.65
N ALA A 119 -27.02 37.10 -18.22
CA ALA A 119 -27.73 36.18 -17.33
C ALA A 119 -26.74 35.44 -16.44
N ASP A 120 -26.68 35.83 -15.16
CA ASP A 120 -26.10 34.99 -14.12
C ASP A 120 -26.95 33.72 -13.92
N GLN A 121 -26.30 32.59 -13.62
CA GLN A 121 -26.40 32.01 -12.26
C GLN A 121 -25.56 30.74 -12.02
N GLN A 122 -24.97 30.73 -10.82
CA GLN A 122 -24.83 29.60 -9.88
C GLN A 122 -24.14 28.29 -10.34
N ALA A 123 -23.09 27.92 -9.60
CA ALA A 123 -22.51 26.59 -9.61
C ALA A 123 -23.18 25.67 -8.55
N PRO A 124 -23.34 24.37 -8.83
CA PRO A 124 -23.58 23.35 -7.81
C PRO A 124 -22.26 22.75 -7.28
N GLN A 125 -22.28 22.27 -6.04
CA GLN A 125 -21.19 21.50 -5.43
C GLN A 125 -21.45 19.98 -5.55
N GLY A 126 -20.38 19.19 -5.51
CA GLY A 126 -20.46 17.75 -5.23
C GLY A 126 -20.64 16.85 -6.46
N GLY A 127 -19.83 15.78 -6.50
CA GLY A 127 -19.89 14.76 -7.55
C GLY A 127 -18.77 13.74 -7.36
N GLY A 128 -19.11 12.54 -6.89
CA GLY A 128 -18.13 11.46 -6.68
C GLY A 128 -17.64 10.88 -8.00
N VAL A 129 -16.34 10.55 -8.08
CA VAL A 129 -15.77 9.88 -9.26
C VAL A 129 -16.19 8.41 -9.26
N ALA A 130 -17.27 8.09 -9.97
CA ALA A 130 -17.68 6.72 -10.20
C ALA A 130 -16.68 6.00 -11.11
N VAL A 131 -16.19 4.84 -10.69
CA VAL A 131 -15.40 3.94 -11.54
C VAL A 131 -16.34 3.38 -12.61
N ARG A 132 -16.06 3.68 -13.89
CA ARG A 132 -16.78 3.07 -15.02
C ARG A 132 -16.05 1.82 -15.49
N ASP A 133 -16.78 0.72 -15.49
CA ASP A 133 -16.40 -0.56 -16.06
C ASP A 133 -16.80 -0.62 -17.56
N PRO A 134 -15.94 -1.12 -18.47
CA PRO A 134 -16.33 -1.47 -19.83
C PRO A 134 -16.26 -3.00 -20.04
N ALA A 135 -17.42 -3.65 -20.18
CA ALA A 135 -17.51 -5.08 -20.44
C ALA A 135 -17.27 -5.44 -21.92
N GLN A 136 -16.68 -6.63 -22.12
CA GLN A 136 -16.89 -7.64 -23.18
C GLN A 136 -17.31 -7.21 -24.61
N SER A 137 -16.56 -7.67 -25.63
CA SER A 137 -17.02 -8.36 -26.87
C SER A 137 -15.93 -8.37 -27.97
N PRO A 138 -15.92 -9.31 -28.95
CA PRO A 138 -16.43 -10.69 -28.94
C PRO A 138 -15.33 -11.69 -29.43
N GLU A 139 -15.71 -12.72 -30.20
CA GLU A 139 -14.92 -13.93 -30.54
C GLU A 139 -14.19 -13.86 -31.92
N ASP A 140 -13.84 -15.04 -32.47
CA ASP A 140 -13.09 -15.36 -33.71
C ASP A 140 -11.55 -15.20 -33.65
N GLY A 141 -10.73 -16.14 -34.14
CA GLY A 141 -11.05 -17.46 -34.73
C GLY A 141 -9.79 -18.34 -34.90
N GLN A 142 -9.97 -19.60 -35.32
CA GLN A 142 -8.90 -20.61 -35.44
C GLN A 142 -8.07 -20.48 -36.73
N ALA A 143 -6.78 -20.77 -36.65
CA ALA A 143 -5.95 -21.24 -37.76
C ALA A 143 -4.80 -22.10 -37.23
N ASP A 144 -4.59 -23.28 -37.83
CA ASP A 144 -3.58 -24.25 -37.43
C ASP A 144 -2.30 -24.18 -38.29
N GLU A 145 -1.36 -25.07 -37.91
CA GLU A 145 -0.34 -25.70 -38.76
C GLU A 145 1.08 -25.11 -38.77
N ALA A 146 2.04 -26.00 -39.06
CA ALA A 146 3.46 -25.87 -38.72
C ALA A 146 4.38 -25.91 -39.94
N GLY A 147 5.59 -25.37 -39.80
CA GLY A 147 6.66 -25.49 -40.80
C GLY A 147 8.03 -25.42 -40.14
N GLN A 148 8.81 -26.49 -40.28
CA GLN A 148 10.21 -26.57 -39.87
C GLN A 148 11.11 -26.45 -41.11
N ALA A 149 12.32 -25.87 -40.96
CA ALA A 149 13.58 -26.19 -41.66
C ALA A 149 13.62 -26.24 -43.23
N ASP A 150 14.73 -25.99 -43.93
CA ASP A 150 16.13 -25.94 -43.50
C ASP A 150 17.04 -25.06 -44.40
N GLU A 151 18.34 -25.12 -44.13
CA GLU A 151 19.52 -24.59 -44.85
C GLU A 151 19.44 -24.27 -46.38
N SER A 152 20.18 -23.23 -46.80
CA SER A 152 21.48 -23.42 -47.51
C SER A 152 22.12 -22.10 -47.99
N ALA A 153 23.42 -22.10 -48.34
CA ALA A 153 24.20 -20.87 -48.59
C ALA A 153 25.21 -20.98 -49.74
N SER A 154 25.48 -19.85 -50.43
CA SER A 154 26.72 -19.54 -51.16
C SER A 154 26.80 -18.03 -51.44
N THR A 155 27.81 -17.24 -51.01
CA THR A 155 29.26 -17.21 -51.30
C THR A 155 29.63 -16.37 -52.53
N PHE A 156 30.32 -15.24 -52.31
CA PHE A 156 31.40 -14.77 -53.20
C PHE A 156 32.42 -13.89 -52.44
N SER A 157 33.69 -13.88 -52.87
CA SER A 157 34.77 -13.16 -52.17
C SER A 157 35.85 -12.61 -53.11
N ARG A 158 36.50 -11.51 -52.70
CA ARG A 158 37.89 -11.09 -53.07
C ARG A 158 38.38 -10.12 -51.96
N ARG A 159 39.43 -10.44 -51.20
CA ARG A 159 40.89 -10.30 -51.46
C ARG A 159 41.36 -8.82 -51.47
N GLY A 160 42.37 -8.41 -50.69
CA GLY A 160 43.20 -9.20 -49.77
C GLY A 160 44.25 -8.45 -48.91
N ARG A 161 45.08 -9.28 -48.22
CA ARG A 161 46.20 -9.01 -47.27
C ARG A 161 47.54 -8.66 -48.01
N PRO A 162 48.75 -8.56 -47.38
CA PRO A 162 49.22 -8.80 -45.99
C PRO A 162 49.70 -7.49 -45.30
N THR A 163 50.61 -7.33 -44.32
CA THR A 163 51.64 -8.04 -43.47
C THR A 163 51.90 -7.08 -42.26
N ARG A 164 52.58 -7.28 -41.10
CA ARG A 164 53.24 -8.30 -40.21
C ARG A 164 53.60 -7.49 -38.90
N SER A 165 54.00 -7.98 -37.71
CA SER A 165 54.14 -9.29 -37.03
C SER A 165 54.43 -9.06 -35.51
N ALA A 166 54.40 -10.15 -34.72
CA ALA A 166 55.10 -10.37 -33.43
C ALA A 166 54.49 -9.90 -32.08
N THR A 167 54.61 -10.83 -31.12
CA THR A 167 54.28 -10.92 -29.67
C THR A 167 55.34 -10.26 -28.76
N PRO A 168 55.28 -10.28 -27.39
CA PRO A 168 54.36 -10.98 -26.46
C PRO A 168 53.75 -10.12 -25.30
N SER A 169 52.97 -10.76 -24.43
CA SER A 169 52.53 -10.25 -23.11
C SER A 169 53.65 -10.23 -22.06
N PRO A 170 53.47 -9.49 -20.96
CA PRO A 170 54.03 -9.83 -19.64
C PRO A 170 52.97 -10.04 -18.55
N SER A 171 53.44 -10.58 -17.42
CA SER A 171 52.69 -11.15 -16.29
C SER A 171 51.89 -10.18 -15.41
N GLN A 172 51.05 -10.76 -14.54
CA GLN A 172 50.53 -10.15 -13.32
C GLN A 172 51.67 -9.75 -12.37
N THR A 173 51.48 -8.65 -11.63
CA THR A 173 52.27 -8.32 -10.43
C THR A 173 51.30 -7.95 -9.31
N GLN A 174 51.48 -8.54 -8.13
CA GLN A 174 50.73 -8.19 -6.92
C GLN A 174 51.30 -6.90 -6.32
N THR A 175 50.43 -5.98 -5.90
CA THR A 175 50.82 -4.87 -5.02
C THR A 175 50.27 -5.15 -3.63
N GLN A 176 51.16 -5.23 -2.65
CA GLN A 176 50.81 -5.49 -1.25
C GLN A 176 50.27 -4.21 -0.58
N ALA A 177 49.30 -4.36 0.32
CA ALA A 177 48.95 -3.30 1.25
C ALA A 177 49.94 -3.30 2.42
N PRO A 178 50.34 -2.14 2.97
CA PRO A 178 51.09 -2.07 4.21
C PRO A 178 50.16 -2.22 5.43
N ASP A 179 50.61 -2.98 6.42
CA ASP A 179 50.04 -2.96 7.77
C ASP A 179 50.54 -1.72 8.55
N ASP A 180 49.69 -1.13 9.39
CA ASP A 180 50.09 -0.16 10.42
C ASP A 180 49.21 -0.35 11.68
N ASP A 181 49.82 -0.87 12.75
CA ASP A 181 49.28 -0.88 14.13
C ASP A 181 49.86 0.31 14.91
N PRO A 182 49.11 0.87 15.87
CA PRO A 182 49.75 1.37 17.09
C PRO A 182 49.03 0.94 18.38
N THR A 183 49.50 -0.15 18.97
CA THR A 183 49.18 -0.58 20.34
C THR A 183 49.70 0.42 21.39
N ALA A 184 48.82 0.98 22.23
CA ALA A 184 49.19 1.61 23.51
C ALA A 184 48.01 1.67 24.52
N ASP A 185 48.16 0.97 25.66
CA ASP A 185 47.33 1.11 26.86
C ASP A 185 47.86 2.26 27.77
N PRO A 186 47.02 2.87 28.61
CA PRO A 186 47.36 2.82 30.03
C PRO A 186 46.18 2.60 31.00
N SER A 187 46.20 1.42 31.58
CA SER A 187 45.47 0.89 32.73
C SER A 187 45.21 1.87 33.88
N ALA A 188 43.97 1.87 34.40
CA ALA A 188 43.67 2.22 35.79
C ALA A 188 42.37 1.55 36.30
N ASN A 189 42.49 0.53 37.16
CA ASN A 189 41.40 -0.04 37.97
C ASN A 189 41.65 0.27 39.45
N PRO A 190 40.61 0.63 40.22
CA PRO A 190 40.54 0.25 41.62
C PRO A 190 39.24 -0.48 41.98
N SER A 191 39.37 -1.73 42.40
CA SER A 191 38.26 -2.56 42.92
C SER A 191 37.72 -2.05 44.26
N ALA A 192 36.39 -2.08 44.45
CA ALA A 192 35.77 -2.00 45.78
C ALA A 192 34.46 -2.81 45.83
N ASN A 193 34.50 -4.01 46.42
CA ASN A 193 33.33 -4.75 46.86
C ASN A 193 33.13 -4.49 48.36
N PRO A 194 31.90 -4.19 48.81
CA PRO A 194 31.47 -4.76 50.08
C PRO A 194 30.05 -5.34 50.08
N SER A 195 29.97 -6.53 50.67
CA SER A 195 28.79 -7.10 51.34
C SER A 195 29.28 -7.68 52.68
N PRO A 196 28.44 -7.86 53.72
CA PRO A 196 27.04 -8.29 53.59
C PRO A 196 26.02 -7.67 54.57
N SER A 197 24.78 -8.17 54.46
CA SER A 197 23.79 -8.34 55.54
C SER A 197 22.91 -7.16 55.96
N ALA A 198 21.65 -7.18 55.50
CA ALA A 198 20.47 -7.24 56.38
C ALA A 198 19.20 -7.62 55.58
N SER A 199 18.42 -8.58 56.07
CA SER A 199 17.06 -8.85 55.55
C SER A 199 16.04 -7.90 56.19
N PRO A 200 14.92 -7.64 55.50
CA PRO A 200 13.64 -7.97 56.14
C PRO A 200 12.72 -8.81 55.24
N THR A 201 11.72 -9.44 55.87
CA THR A 201 10.78 -10.38 55.26
C THR A 201 9.76 -9.70 54.34
N GLY A 202 9.55 -10.27 53.14
CA GLY A 202 8.37 -10.04 52.31
C GLY A 202 7.74 -11.37 51.91
N SER A 203 6.42 -11.50 52.08
CA SER A 203 5.68 -12.73 51.77
C SER A 203 5.61 -13.00 50.26
N PRO A 204 5.53 -14.28 49.82
CA PRO A 204 5.44 -14.60 48.40
C PRO A 204 4.08 -14.18 47.81
N SER A 205 4.10 -13.24 46.85
CA SER A 205 3.00 -13.06 45.91
C SER A 205 2.91 -14.27 44.97
N PRO A 206 1.71 -14.70 44.56
CA PRO A 206 1.54 -15.86 43.69
C PRO A 206 2.07 -15.60 42.27
N SER A 207 2.71 -16.62 41.69
CA SER A 207 3.07 -16.62 40.27
C SER A 207 1.82 -16.46 39.38
N PRO A 208 1.89 -15.69 38.28
CA PRO A 208 0.77 -15.63 37.34
C PRO A 208 0.62 -16.98 36.62
N SER A 209 -0.53 -17.63 36.80
CA SER A 209 -0.89 -18.84 36.03
C SER A 209 -1.05 -18.51 34.54
N PRO A 210 -0.55 -19.37 33.63
CA PRO A 210 -0.65 -19.12 32.18
C PRO A 210 -2.12 -19.16 31.73
N THR A 211 -2.62 -18.06 31.19
CA THR A 211 -4.06 -17.91 30.84
C THR A 211 -4.27 -17.27 29.46
N ALA A 212 -3.78 -17.94 28.41
CA ALA A 212 -4.18 -17.69 27.02
C ALA A 212 -3.89 -18.91 26.16
N SER A 213 -4.91 -19.69 25.78
CA SER A 213 -4.79 -20.82 24.85
C SER A 213 -5.06 -20.38 23.42
N GLY A 214 -4.22 -19.49 22.89
CA GLY A 214 -3.97 -19.40 21.45
C GLY A 214 -2.79 -20.30 21.08
N ASN A 215 -2.62 -20.68 19.81
CA ASN A 215 -1.41 -21.41 19.41
C ASN A 215 -0.19 -20.48 19.58
N PRO A 216 0.77 -20.76 20.50
CA PRO A 216 1.82 -19.79 20.85
C PRO A 216 2.71 -19.43 19.67
N GLU A 217 2.91 -20.39 18.76
CA GLU A 217 3.60 -20.30 17.47
C GLU A 217 3.18 -19.06 16.65
N CYS A 218 1.89 -18.65 16.72
CA CYS A 218 1.36 -17.51 15.97
C CYS A 218 1.50 -16.16 16.65
N ALA A 219 1.61 -16.12 17.98
CA ALA A 219 1.85 -14.87 18.69
C ALA A 219 3.24 -14.32 18.37
N ASP A 220 4.18 -15.18 17.98
CA ASP A 220 5.52 -14.79 17.56
C ASP A 220 5.65 -14.41 16.08
N ILE A 221 4.84 -14.96 15.17
CA ILE A 221 4.86 -14.58 13.74
C ILE A 221 4.14 -13.24 13.50
N GLY A 222 2.98 -13.02 14.12
CA GLY A 222 2.17 -11.81 13.90
C GLY A 222 1.53 -11.70 12.51
N PRO A 223 0.81 -10.58 12.23
CA PRO A 223 0.57 -9.45 13.13
C PRO A 223 -0.48 -9.77 14.21
N SER A 224 -0.52 -8.99 15.29
CA SER A 224 -1.48 -9.20 16.38
C SER A 224 -2.81 -8.47 16.11
N ALA A 225 -3.87 -8.82 16.86
CA ALA A 225 -5.13 -8.06 16.83
C ALA A 225 -4.98 -6.58 17.25
N ALA A 226 -3.91 -6.22 17.98
CA ALA A 226 -3.62 -4.84 18.39
C ALA A 226 -2.95 -4.00 17.27
N ASP A 227 -2.51 -4.64 16.19
CA ASP A 227 -1.96 -3.99 15.00
C ASP A 227 -3.05 -3.58 14.00
N PHE A 228 -4.33 -3.76 14.34
CA PHE A 228 -5.49 -3.37 13.54
C PHE A 228 -6.33 -2.26 14.19
N VAL A 229 -6.94 -1.39 13.38
CA VAL A 229 -7.80 -0.29 13.84
C VAL A 229 -9.02 -0.09 12.92
N ASP A 230 -10.22 0.14 13.49
CA ASP A 230 -11.37 0.62 12.69
C ASP A 230 -11.04 2.02 12.14
N ILE A 231 -11.07 2.17 10.82
CA ILE A 231 -10.77 3.43 10.12
C ILE A 231 -11.60 4.63 10.63
N ARG A 232 -12.81 4.38 11.19
CA ARG A 232 -13.65 5.43 11.80
C ARG A 232 -13.04 6.04 13.07
N ARG A 233 -12.18 5.29 13.77
CA ARG A 233 -11.44 5.74 14.97
C ARG A 233 -10.18 6.53 14.62
N VAL A 234 -9.64 6.35 13.42
CA VAL A 234 -8.47 7.10 12.91
C VAL A 234 -8.88 8.55 12.67
N GLY A 235 -8.06 9.51 13.12
CA GLY A 235 -8.33 10.94 12.96
C GLY A 235 -8.32 11.39 11.49
N SER A 236 -9.11 12.42 11.18
CA SER A 236 -9.07 13.07 9.85
C SER A 236 -7.88 14.02 9.79
N ARG A 237 -7.05 13.91 8.73
CA ARG A 237 -5.86 14.73 8.48
C ARG A 237 -5.92 15.33 7.08
N GLN A 238 -5.46 16.57 6.94
CA GLN A 238 -5.09 17.13 5.64
C GLN A 238 -3.74 16.52 5.23
N LEU A 239 -3.74 15.70 4.18
CA LEU A 239 -2.54 14.97 3.75
C LEU A 239 -1.54 15.86 3.02
N ASP A 240 -2.06 16.69 2.12
CA ASP A 240 -1.28 17.40 1.12
C ASP A 240 -1.22 18.90 1.45
N ALA A 241 -0.02 19.48 1.37
CA ALA A 241 0.17 20.90 1.66
C ALA A 241 -0.56 21.80 0.65
N ARG A 242 -1.13 22.91 1.14
CA ARG A 242 -1.89 23.85 0.31
C ARG A 242 -0.97 24.61 -0.65
N ALA A 243 -0.97 24.22 -1.92
CA ALA A 243 -0.12 24.84 -2.93
C ALA A 243 -0.33 26.36 -3.05
N GLY A 244 0.74 27.14 -2.88
CA GLY A 244 0.76 28.59 -3.02
C GLY A 244 0.60 29.07 -4.47
N ARG A 245 0.85 30.36 -4.71
CA ARG A 245 0.83 30.95 -6.07
C ARG A 245 1.98 30.45 -6.96
N ASN A 246 3.12 30.13 -6.36
CA ASN A 246 4.34 29.68 -7.05
C ASN A 246 4.44 28.14 -7.15
N GLY A 247 3.54 27.43 -6.46
CA GLY A 247 3.49 25.97 -6.43
C GLY A 247 2.98 25.36 -7.74
N SER A 248 3.49 24.18 -8.05
CA SER A 248 3.01 23.35 -9.15
C SER A 248 1.82 22.50 -8.68
N ARG A 249 0.67 22.70 -9.33
CA ARG A 249 -0.64 22.19 -8.88
C ARG A 249 -1.18 20.99 -9.68
N GLY A 250 -0.48 20.61 -10.75
CA GLY A 250 -0.91 19.54 -11.64
C GLY A 250 -0.52 18.15 -11.15
N THR A 251 -1.02 17.15 -11.86
CA THR A 251 -0.72 15.73 -11.67
C THR A 251 -0.39 15.06 -13.00
N PHE A 252 0.28 13.93 -12.93
CA PHE A 252 0.36 12.94 -14.01
C PHE A 252 0.15 11.54 -13.42
N VAL A 253 -0.63 10.68 -14.07
CA VAL A 253 -0.88 9.30 -13.63
C VAL A 253 -0.25 8.31 -14.61
N ALA A 254 0.79 7.58 -14.16
CA ALA A 254 1.33 6.46 -14.93
C ALA A 254 0.34 5.28 -14.90
N GLN A 255 0.11 4.68 -16.07
CA GLN A 255 -0.88 3.62 -16.27
C GLN A 255 -0.16 2.29 -16.56
N CYS A 256 0.12 1.52 -15.50
CA CYS A 256 0.98 0.33 -15.54
C CYS A 256 0.28 -0.98 -15.10
N GLY A 257 -1.04 -0.96 -14.94
CA GLY A 257 -1.83 -2.14 -14.57
C GLY A 257 -1.83 -2.43 -13.06
N THR A 258 -1.92 -3.71 -12.70
CA THR A 258 -2.21 -4.21 -11.34
C THR A 258 -1.42 -5.50 -11.03
N ASN A 259 -0.22 -5.65 -11.60
CA ASN A 259 0.60 -6.87 -11.60
C ASN A 259 -0.15 -8.18 -11.99
N ARG A 260 -1.06 -8.09 -12.98
CA ARG A 260 -1.80 -9.27 -13.48
C ARG A 260 -0.93 -10.24 -14.29
N ASN A 261 0.26 -9.81 -14.66
CA ASN A 261 1.34 -10.61 -15.24
C ASN A 261 2.10 -11.45 -14.18
N GLY A 262 1.86 -11.24 -12.87
CA GLY A 262 2.44 -12.08 -11.81
C GLY A 262 3.94 -11.89 -11.61
N HIS A 263 4.48 -10.71 -11.91
CA HIS A 263 5.89 -10.39 -11.70
C HIS A 263 6.11 -10.06 -10.22
N HIS A 264 6.54 -11.06 -9.45
CA HIS A 264 6.99 -10.89 -8.07
C HIS A 264 8.21 -11.77 -7.78
N ASN A 265 9.13 -11.24 -6.98
CA ASN A 265 10.33 -11.93 -6.51
C ASN A 265 10.78 -11.32 -5.16
N PRO A 266 11.68 -11.98 -4.40
CA PRO A 266 12.16 -11.51 -3.11
C PRO A 266 13.44 -10.66 -3.19
N ASP A 267 13.67 -10.00 -4.33
CA ASP A 267 14.91 -9.28 -4.60
C ASP A 267 14.75 -7.77 -4.37
N ASN A 268 15.85 -7.03 -4.18
CA ASN A 268 15.83 -5.57 -4.24
C ASN A 268 17.13 -5.05 -4.86
N PHE A 269 17.11 -4.70 -6.15
CA PHE A 269 18.28 -4.20 -6.88
C PHE A 269 18.73 -2.78 -6.47
N ILE A 270 17.97 -2.08 -5.62
CA ILE A 270 18.36 -0.78 -5.06
C ILE A 270 19.18 -1.01 -3.79
N VAL A 271 18.63 -1.75 -2.82
CA VAL A 271 19.21 -1.94 -1.48
C VAL A 271 20.18 -3.12 -1.38
N ALA A 272 20.00 -4.15 -2.23
CA ALA A 272 20.78 -5.38 -2.24
C ALA A 272 21.11 -5.84 -3.68
N PRO A 273 21.75 -4.99 -4.53
CA PRO A 273 22.09 -5.34 -5.90
C PRO A 273 22.99 -6.59 -5.98
N GLY A 274 22.63 -7.52 -6.87
CA GLY A 274 23.29 -8.81 -7.05
C GLY A 274 22.91 -9.89 -6.04
N VAL A 275 21.99 -9.63 -5.10
CA VAL A 275 21.60 -10.57 -4.04
C VAL A 275 20.16 -11.06 -4.23
N SER A 276 20.00 -12.27 -4.74
CA SER A 276 18.71 -12.97 -4.77
C SER A 276 18.19 -13.24 -3.35
N ASN A 277 16.88 -13.10 -3.13
CA ASN A 277 16.24 -13.09 -1.80
C ASN A 277 16.75 -11.97 -0.86
N GLY A 278 17.44 -10.95 -1.38
CA GLY A 278 17.99 -9.85 -0.59
C GLY A 278 16.97 -9.03 0.20
N ALA A 279 15.66 -9.18 -0.10
CA ALA A 279 14.58 -8.54 0.63
C ALA A 279 13.98 -9.39 1.76
N HIS A 280 14.11 -10.73 1.74
CA HIS A 280 13.40 -11.66 2.65
C HIS A 280 11.86 -11.54 2.66
N HIS A 281 11.29 -10.86 1.67
CA HIS A 281 9.86 -10.71 1.44
C HIS A 281 9.60 -10.55 -0.06
N LEU A 282 8.46 -11.02 -0.57
CA LEU A 282 8.13 -10.82 -1.99
C LEU A 282 7.71 -9.37 -2.25
N HIS A 283 8.21 -8.79 -3.34
CA HIS A 283 7.69 -7.54 -3.91
C HIS A 283 6.76 -7.81 -5.10
N ASP A 284 5.66 -7.07 -5.18
CA ASP A 284 4.87 -6.88 -6.40
C ASP A 284 5.56 -5.84 -7.30
N TYR A 285 5.71 -6.12 -8.60
CA TYR A 285 6.25 -5.17 -9.58
C TYR A 285 5.19 -4.72 -10.59
N VAL A 286 5.22 -3.44 -10.98
CA VAL A 286 4.60 -2.95 -12.22
C VAL A 286 5.55 -2.01 -12.98
N GLY A 287 5.30 -1.88 -14.28
CA GLY A 287 6.20 -1.19 -15.20
C GLY A 287 7.22 -2.16 -15.77
N ASN A 288 8.49 -1.94 -15.46
CA ASN A 288 9.62 -2.67 -16.02
C ASN A 288 9.53 -4.21 -15.85
N LEU A 289 9.62 -4.94 -16.95
CA LEU A 289 9.46 -6.40 -16.99
C LEU A 289 10.76 -7.21 -16.76
N SER A 290 11.92 -6.58 -16.56
CA SER A 290 13.17 -7.31 -16.25
C SER A 290 13.63 -7.17 -14.79
N THR A 291 12.81 -6.60 -13.90
CA THR A 291 13.25 -6.24 -12.53
C THR A 291 13.47 -7.47 -11.65
N ASP A 292 14.72 -7.67 -11.23
CA ASP A 292 15.24 -8.78 -10.42
C ASP A 292 16.51 -8.34 -9.64
N ALA A 293 17.15 -9.24 -8.89
CA ALA A 293 18.39 -8.94 -8.17
C ALA A 293 19.54 -8.44 -9.07
N PHE A 294 19.58 -8.79 -10.35
CA PHE A 294 20.70 -8.55 -11.27
C PHE A 294 20.48 -7.36 -12.22
N SER A 295 19.39 -6.62 -12.00
CA SER A 295 18.97 -5.50 -12.83
C SER A 295 19.93 -4.31 -12.80
N THR A 296 20.42 -3.90 -13.97
CA THR A 296 21.29 -2.73 -14.17
C THR A 296 20.54 -1.60 -14.88
N ASP A 297 21.13 -0.40 -14.92
CA ASP A 297 20.55 0.73 -15.67
C ASP A 297 20.41 0.38 -17.17
N GLU A 298 21.29 -0.44 -17.72
CA GLU A 298 21.21 -0.96 -19.10
C GLU A 298 20.09 -1.98 -19.28
N SER A 299 19.94 -2.97 -18.39
CA SER A 299 18.88 -3.99 -18.55
C SER A 299 17.50 -3.37 -18.37
N LEU A 300 17.33 -2.51 -17.36
CA LEU A 300 16.09 -1.75 -17.14
C LEU A 300 15.80 -0.78 -18.32
N ALA A 301 16.82 -0.21 -18.96
CA ALA A 301 16.64 0.61 -20.17
C ALA A 301 16.26 -0.22 -21.40
N ALA A 302 16.73 -1.47 -21.51
CA ALA A 302 16.44 -2.38 -22.61
C ALA A 302 15.03 -3.00 -22.48
N ALA A 303 14.62 -3.38 -21.28
CA ALA A 303 13.40 -4.14 -20.97
C ALA A 303 12.08 -3.57 -21.52
N ASP A 304 11.11 -4.44 -21.76
CA ASP A 304 9.72 -4.03 -22.00
C ASP A 304 9.02 -3.60 -20.70
N THR A 305 7.79 -3.10 -20.82
CA THR A 305 7.05 -2.51 -19.69
C THR A 305 5.54 -2.76 -19.78
N THR A 306 4.89 -2.94 -18.63
CA THR A 306 3.42 -2.90 -18.51
C THR A 306 2.83 -1.49 -18.59
N CYS A 307 3.67 -0.44 -18.53
CA CYS A 307 3.23 0.94 -18.58
C CYS A 307 2.95 1.43 -20.00
N ARG A 308 1.85 2.19 -20.14
CA ARG A 308 1.58 3.00 -21.32
C ARG A 308 2.64 4.11 -21.50
N GLN A 309 2.72 4.66 -22.71
CA GLN A 309 3.65 5.73 -23.10
C GLN A 309 5.16 5.34 -23.07
N GLY A 310 5.48 4.05 -22.90
CA GLY A 310 6.86 3.57 -22.89
C GLY A 310 7.63 3.93 -21.62
N ASP A 311 6.93 4.12 -20.49
CA ASP A 311 7.54 4.30 -19.18
C ASP A 311 8.19 2.99 -18.72
N LYS A 312 9.52 2.90 -18.77
CA LYS A 312 10.26 1.71 -18.34
C LYS A 312 10.58 1.71 -16.84
N SER A 313 10.03 2.63 -16.05
CA SER A 313 10.34 2.73 -14.61
C SER A 313 9.95 1.48 -13.84
N THR A 314 10.68 1.20 -12.76
CA THR A 314 10.28 0.17 -11.78
C THR A 314 9.38 0.82 -10.74
N TYR A 315 8.27 0.16 -10.40
CA TYR A 315 7.39 0.56 -9.31
C TYR A 315 7.08 -0.69 -8.50
N PHE A 316 7.54 -0.76 -7.25
CA PHE A 316 7.38 -1.96 -6.43
C PHE A 316 7.13 -1.69 -4.95
N TRP A 317 6.51 -2.68 -4.31
CA TRP A 317 6.07 -2.67 -2.91
C TRP A 317 6.01 -4.11 -2.40
N PRO A 318 6.21 -4.38 -1.09
CA PRO A 318 6.07 -5.73 -0.55
C PRO A 318 4.62 -6.20 -0.72
N VAL A 319 4.41 -7.46 -1.07
CA VAL A 319 3.07 -8.00 -1.35
C VAL A 319 2.17 -7.95 -0.11
N LEU A 320 0.86 -7.95 -0.35
CA LEU A 320 -0.14 -8.10 0.72
C LEU A 320 -0.65 -9.55 0.70
N ARG A 321 -0.66 -10.23 1.85
CA ARG A 321 -1.22 -11.59 1.96
C ARG A 321 -2.54 -11.63 2.70
N ASN A 322 -3.43 -12.48 2.22
CA ASN A 322 -4.57 -13.01 2.96
C ASN A 322 -4.05 -14.08 3.95
N ARG A 323 -4.13 -13.76 5.25
CA ARG A 323 -3.69 -14.62 6.36
C ARG A 323 -4.74 -15.64 6.80
N LYS A 324 -5.89 -15.72 6.12
CA LYS A 324 -6.97 -16.71 6.36
C LYS A 324 -6.99 -17.84 5.33
N VAL A 325 -5.84 -18.12 4.72
CA VAL A 325 -5.62 -19.21 3.77
C VAL A 325 -4.24 -19.80 4.06
N ASP A 326 -4.20 -21.09 4.32
CA ASP A 326 -2.98 -21.86 4.65
C ASP A 326 -2.14 -22.12 3.38
N ALA A 327 -1.71 -21.04 2.71
CA ALA A 327 -0.78 -21.03 1.61
C ALA A 327 0.59 -20.55 2.08
N ASN A 328 1.67 -20.99 1.43
CA ASN A 328 3.05 -20.63 1.78
C ASN A 328 3.41 -20.92 3.26
N ALA A 329 2.82 -21.97 3.86
CA ALA A 329 2.95 -22.27 5.29
C ALA A 329 4.36 -22.68 5.75
N ASN A 330 5.24 -23.06 4.81
CA ASN A 330 6.63 -23.48 5.07
C ASN A 330 7.66 -22.42 4.61
N ASP A 331 7.25 -21.15 4.54
CA ASP A 331 8.12 -20.04 4.15
C ASP A 331 9.20 -19.80 5.22
N PRO A 332 10.51 -19.79 4.87
CA PRO A 332 11.58 -19.66 5.86
C PRO A 332 11.61 -18.27 6.49
N ASP A 333 11.11 -17.26 5.79
CA ASP A 333 10.96 -15.88 6.28
C ASP A 333 9.57 -15.65 6.93
N ASN A 334 8.79 -16.71 7.17
CA ASN A 334 7.45 -16.73 7.76
C ASN A 334 6.37 -15.96 7.01
N ASN A 335 6.55 -15.67 5.71
CA ASN A 335 5.57 -14.99 4.86
C ASN A 335 4.40 -15.92 4.46
N ILE A 336 3.64 -16.37 5.46
CA ILE A 336 2.49 -17.26 5.33
C ILE A 336 1.29 -16.49 4.78
N GLY A 337 0.50 -17.14 3.93
CA GLY A 337 -0.75 -16.63 3.37
C GLY A 337 -0.76 -16.54 1.85
N GLN A 338 -1.95 -16.35 1.28
CA GLN A 338 -2.16 -16.19 -0.16
C GLN A 338 -1.90 -14.74 -0.60
N ILE A 339 -1.03 -14.53 -1.59
CA ILE A 339 -0.79 -13.20 -2.20
C ILE A 339 -2.10 -12.62 -2.76
N LEU A 340 -2.40 -11.37 -2.41
CA LEU A 340 -3.54 -10.60 -2.88
C LEU A 340 -3.09 -9.63 -3.99
N VAL A 341 -3.49 -9.92 -5.23
CA VAL A 341 -3.26 -8.99 -6.35
C VAL A 341 -4.11 -7.71 -6.16
N PRO A 342 -3.53 -6.51 -6.33
CA PRO A 342 -4.29 -5.24 -6.22
C PRO A 342 -5.50 -5.18 -7.15
N ARG A 343 -6.63 -4.66 -6.65
CA ARG A 343 -7.81 -4.34 -7.46
C ARG A 343 -7.60 -3.09 -8.31
N ALA A 344 -6.83 -2.13 -7.79
CA ALA A 344 -6.38 -0.95 -8.52
C ALA A 344 -5.01 -0.50 -7.99
N VAL A 345 -4.20 0.05 -8.88
CA VAL A 345 -2.94 0.76 -8.57
C VAL A 345 -3.03 2.13 -9.22
N THR A 346 -2.69 3.19 -8.49
CA THR A 346 -2.61 4.55 -9.01
C THR A 346 -1.21 5.10 -8.73
N LEU A 347 -0.43 5.30 -9.79
CA LEU A 347 0.93 5.84 -9.74
C LEU A 347 0.87 7.33 -10.09
N GLN A 348 0.56 8.16 -9.08
CA GLN A 348 0.34 9.59 -9.29
C GLN A 348 1.59 10.40 -8.98
N PHE A 349 2.16 11.03 -9.99
CA PHE A 349 3.15 12.08 -9.86
C PHE A 349 2.46 13.42 -9.62
N ARG A 350 2.91 14.15 -8.59
CA ARG A 350 2.30 15.39 -8.09
C ARG A 350 3.29 16.54 -8.13
N GLY A 351 2.79 17.77 -8.22
CA GLY A 351 3.60 18.97 -8.07
C GLY A 351 3.95 19.29 -6.61
N ASN A 352 4.77 20.32 -6.44
CA ASN A 352 5.25 20.83 -5.16
C ASN A 352 4.46 22.08 -4.72
N ALA A 353 4.20 22.21 -3.41
CA ALA A 353 3.30 23.24 -2.88
C ALA A 353 3.85 24.67 -2.99
N THR A 354 5.18 24.88 -2.96
CA THR A 354 5.78 26.22 -2.96
C THR A 354 6.53 26.55 -4.25
N SER A 355 6.85 25.55 -5.09
CA SER A 355 7.70 25.70 -6.27
C SER A 355 7.23 24.89 -7.49
N ARG A 356 7.82 25.17 -8.66
CA ARG A 356 7.72 24.35 -9.88
C ARG A 356 8.70 23.18 -9.77
N VAL A 357 8.27 21.99 -10.20
CA VAL A 357 9.14 20.81 -10.22
C VAL A 357 10.10 20.83 -11.41
N VAL A 358 11.32 20.30 -11.23
CA VAL A 358 12.26 19.98 -12.33
C VAL A 358 12.08 18.53 -12.76
N ALA A 359 12.69 18.12 -13.89
CA ALA A 359 12.71 16.72 -14.26
C ALA A 359 13.52 15.90 -13.23
N MET A 360 13.02 14.71 -12.89
CA MET A 360 13.89 13.70 -12.27
C MET A 360 14.95 13.29 -13.29
N PRO A 361 16.22 13.11 -12.89
CA PRO A 361 17.17 12.42 -13.74
C PRO A 361 16.72 10.98 -13.94
N ARG A 362 17.08 10.40 -15.09
CA ARG A 362 16.88 8.97 -15.34
C ARG A 362 17.76 8.16 -14.37
N PHE A 363 17.27 7.00 -13.97
CA PHE A 363 17.85 6.10 -12.98
C PHE A 363 17.91 6.64 -11.55
N ILE A 364 17.15 7.68 -11.20
CA ILE A 364 16.97 8.06 -9.79
C ILE A 364 16.25 6.95 -9.03
N ARG A 365 16.83 6.52 -7.89
CA ARG A 365 16.38 5.41 -7.05
C ARG A 365 15.80 5.97 -5.74
N ILE A 366 14.49 5.86 -5.55
CA ILE A 366 13.79 6.50 -4.43
C ILE A 366 13.03 5.45 -3.62
N ILE A 367 13.25 5.44 -2.31
CA ILE A 367 12.58 4.55 -1.35
C ILE A 367 11.71 5.38 -0.40
N THR A 368 10.52 4.87 -0.07
CA THR A 368 9.69 5.36 1.04
C THR A 368 9.35 4.23 2.01
N GLY A 369 9.04 4.58 3.25
CA GLY A 369 8.90 3.62 4.34
C GLY A 369 10.23 2.98 4.74
N ASP A 370 10.15 1.91 5.53
CA ASP A 370 11.32 1.19 6.05
C ASP A 370 10.95 -0.25 6.40
N ALA A 371 11.40 -1.21 5.59
CA ALA A 371 11.18 -2.64 5.80
C ALA A 371 11.69 -3.18 7.16
N LYS A 372 12.59 -2.45 7.83
CA LYS A 372 13.15 -2.79 9.15
C LYS A 372 12.78 -1.76 10.23
N ALA A 373 11.66 -1.05 10.06
CA ALA A 373 11.20 0.02 10.94
C ALA A 373 11.12 -0.35 12.43
N GLY A 374 10.79 -1.60 12.77
CA GLY A 374 10.71 -2.06 14.16
C GLY A 374 12.09 -2.09 14.84
N THR A 375 13.10 -2.63 14.15
CA THR A 375 14.50 -2.64 14.62
C THR A 375 15.20 -1.29 14.45
N ASN A 376 14.79 -0.48 13.47
CA ASN A 376 15.39 0.83 13.15
C ASN A 376 14.82 2.00 13.98
N GLY A 377 13.90 1.73 14.92
CA GLY A 377 13.29 2.77 15.76
C GLY A 377 12.31 3.71 15.04
N GLY A 378 11.74 3.27 13.90
CA GLY A 378 10.60 3.92 13.24
C GLY A 378 10.86 5.27 12.55
N ALA A 379 12.06 5.87 12.64
CA ALA A 379 12.34 7.20 12.09
C ALA A 379 12.05 7.33 10.58
N ASN A 380 12.24 6.24 9.82
CA ASN A 380 11.95 6.14 8.39
C ASN A 380 10.60 5.49 8.06
N ALA A 381 9.80 5.06 9.05
CA ALA A 381 8.49 4.46 8.80
C ALA A 381 7.52 5.47 8.16
N ARG A 382 6.94 5.13 7.02
CA ARG A 382 6.01 5.99 6.24
C ARG A 382 4.81 5.19 5.72
N ALA A 383 4.45 4.11 6.42
CA ALA A 383 3.25 3.33 6.13
C ALA A 383 2.00 4.23 6.11
N GLY A 384 1.02 3.85 5.28
CA GLY A 384 -0.11 4.72 4.96
C GLY A 384 -1.41 3.94 4.78
N TRP A 385 -1.94 3.38 5.87
CA TRP A 385 -3.12 2.52 5.84
C TRP A 385 -4.42 3.33 5.89
N SER A 386 -5.33 3.09 4.94
CA SER A 386 -6.62 3.77 4.83
C SER A 386 -7.70 2.84 4.23
N CYS A 387 -8.87 3.38 3.88
CA CYS A 387 -9.96 2.67 3.22
C CYS A 387 -10.61 3.54 2.15
N THR A 388 -11.17 2.93 1.10
CA THR A 388 -11.97 3.68 0.10
C THR A 388 -13.20 4.32 0.75
N GLY A 389 -13.37 5.63 0.55
CA GLY A 389 -14.38 6.45 1.23
C GLY A 389 -13.87 7.14 2.51
N PHE A 390 -12.64 6.84 2.92
CA PHE A 390 -12.01 7.37 4.14
C PHE A 390 -10.58 7.89 3.89
N GLN A 391 -10.25 8.26 2.65
CA GLN A 391 -8.89 8.67 2.25
C GLN A 391 -8.33 9.87 3.05
N ASN A 392 -9.17 10.66 3.70
CA ASN A 392 -8.75 11.73 4.63
C ASN A 392 -8.32 11.21 6.02
N ARG A 393 -8.36 9.90 6.27
CA ARG A 393 -7.92 9.22 7.49
C ARG A 393 -6.85 8.21 7.10
N ILE A 394 -5.67 8.36 7.69
CA ILE A 394 -4.54 7.44 7.49
C ILE A 394 -4.00 7.04 8.85
N SER A 395 -3.88 5.73 9.10
CA SER A 395 -3.07 5.23 10.20
C SER A 395 -1.63 5.02 9.69
N PRO A 396 -0.63 5.60 10.37
CA PRO A 396 0.78 5.41 10.05
C PRO A 396 1.36 4.10 10.64
N ASP A 397 0.57 3.39 11.44
CA ASP A 397 1.06 2.43 12.43
C ASP A 397 0.19 1.19 12.64
N LYS A 398 -0.97 1.10 11.97
CA LYS A 398 -1.96 0.00 12.11
C LYS A 398 -2.68 -0.29 10.80
N TYR A 399 -2.91 -1.58 10.55
CA TYR A 399 -3.76 -2.06 9.48
C TYR A 399 -5.21 -1.58 9.68
N THR A 400 -5.87 -1.16 8.61
CA THR A 400 -7.20 -0.56 8.66
C THR A 400 -8.33 -1.57 8.44
N LEU A 401 -9.15 -1.78 9.47
CA LEU A 401 -10.40 -2.53 9.36
C LEU A 401 -11.44 -1.68 8.63
N CYS A 402 -11.61 -1.96 7.34
CA CYS A 402 -12.51 -1.22 6.47
C CYS A 402 -13.98 -1.68 6.60
N PRO A 403 -14.96 -0.77 6.45
CA PRO A 403 -16.38 -1.14 6.36
C PRO A 403 -16.65 -2.09 5.18
N ARG A 404 -17.72 -2.89 5.29
CA ARG A 404 -18.19 -3.74 4.18
C ARG A 404 -18.41 -2.89 2.91
N GLY A 405 -17.90 -3.36 1.79
CA GLY A 405 -17.92 -2.66 0.51
C GLY A 405 -16.76 -1.68 0.28
N SER A 406 -16.03 -1.28 1.32
CA SER A 406 -14.76 -0.54 1.18
C SER A 406 -13.59 -1.50 0.95
N GLN A 407 -12.63 -1.09 0.11
CA GLN A 407 -11.34 -1.74 -0.07
C GLN A 407 -10.31 -1.13 0.91
N VAL A 408 -9.33 -1.93 1.31
CA VAL A 408 -8.12 -1.44 2.02
C VAL A 408 -7.28 -0.62 1.04
N LEU A 409 -6.73 0.48 1.52
CA LEU A 409 -5.78 1.31 0.77
C LEU A 409 -4.42 1.33 1.47
N ARG A 410 -3.35 1.09 0.71
CA ARG A 410 -1.98 1.51 1.04
C ARG A 410 -1.68 2.78 0.25
N ILE A 411 -1.15 3.80 0.92
CA ILE A 411 -0.84 5.12 0.36
C ILE A 411 0.63 5.41 0.67
N LEU A 412 1.50 5.17 -0.31
CA LEU A 412 2.95 5.29 -0.18
C LEU A 412 3.40 6.61 -0.84
N ASP A 413 3.73 7.59 -0.02
CA ASP A 413 4.23 8.90 -0.45
C ASP A 413 5.76 8.90 -0.48
N PHE A 414 6.33 9.19 -1.64
CA PHE A 414 7.78 9.26 -1.83
C PHE A 414 8.33 10.65 -1.45
N PRO A 415 9.60 10.75 -1.05
CA PRO A 415 10.29 12.04 -0.96
C PRO A 415 10.40 12.69 -2.35
N SER A 416 10.58 14.00 -2.40
CA SER A 416 10.51 14.77 -3.66
C SER A 416 11.37 16.04 -3.71
N CYS A 417 12.30 16.19 -2.78
CA CYS A 417 13.26 17.28 -2.73
C CYS A 417 14.66 16.70 -2.99
N TRP A 418 15.04 16.70 -4.26
CA TRP A 418 16.27 16.12 -4.80
C TRP A 418 17.46 17.06 -4.61
N ASP A 419 18.65 16.55 -4.28
CA ASP A 419 19.87 17.35 -4.11
C ASP A 419 20.33 18.10 -5.39
N GLY A 420 19.81 17.73 -6.56
CA GLY A 420 20.11 18.36 -7.84
C GLY A 420 21.35 17.81 -8.56
N GLN A 421 21.94 16.72 -8.05
CA GLN A 421 23.13 16.08 -8.59
C GLN A 421 23.01 14.55 -8.70
N ASN A 422 22.63 13.84 -7.63
CA ASN A 422 22.87 12.39 -7.54
C ASN A 422 21.60 11.56 -7.84
N THR A 423 21.75 10.47 -8.60
CA THR A 423 20.67 9.50 -8.86
C THR A 423 20.49 8.47 -7.74
N ASP A 424 21.46 8.35 -6.84
CA ASP A 424 21.37 7.53 -5.64
C ASP A 424 22.30 8.09 -4.55
N SER A 425 22.25 7.55 -3.34
CA SER A 425 23.20 7.81 -2.26
C SER A 425 23.58 6.50 -1.56
N ALA A 426 24.69 6.47 -0.82
CA ALA A 426 25.18 5.27 -0.11
C ALA A 426 24.25 4.71 1.00
N ASN A 427 23.04 5.26 1.13
CA ASN A 427 21.95 4.83 2.02
C ASN A 427 20.56 4.93 1.34
N HIS A 428 20.53 5.16 0.03
CA HIS A 428 19.35 5.30 -0.84
C HIS A 428 18.30 6.34 -0.40
N ARG A 429 18.69 7.32 0.45
CA ARG A 429 17.76 8.24 1.13
C ARG A 429 18.22 9.70 1.23
N THR A 430 19.51 10.00 1.30
CA THR A 430 19.97 11.40 1.48
C THR A 430 19.94 12.26 0.21
N HIS A 431 19.92 11.65 -0.97
CA HIS A 431 19.87 12.38 -2.25
C HIS A 431 18.45 12.88 -2.63
N VAL A 432 17.38 12.28 -2.09
CA VAL A 432 16.00 12.83 -2.17
C VAL A 432 15.32 12.80 -0.81
N VAL A 433 15.02 13.98 -0.24
CA VAL A 433 14.35 14.11 1.06
C VAL A 433 12.88 14.54 0.91
N PHE A 434 12.11 14.40 1.99
CA PHE A 434 10.73 14.87 2.01
C PHE A 434 10.67 16.41 2.06
N PRO A 435 9.65 17.03 1.44
CA PRO A 435 9.28 18.42 1.73
C PRO A 435 8.90 18.60 3.21
N ASP A 436 8.95 19.84 3.69
CA ASP A 436 8.45 20.21 5.02
C ASP A 436 6.91 20.23 5.10
N GLN A 437 6.36 20.61 6.26
CA GLN A 437 4.91 20.67 6.47
C GLN A 437 4.18 21.73 5.62
N SER A 438 4.90 22.74 5.09
CA SER A 438 4.37 23.70 4.11
C SER A 438 4.46 23.17 2.67
N GLY A 439 5.12 22.02 2.48
CA GLY A 439 5.47 21.45 1.19
C GLY A 439 6.64 22.17 0.51
N ALA A 440 7.47 22.90 1.26
CA ALA A 440 8.71 23.49 0.76
C ALA A 440 9.86 22.48 0.79
N CYS A 441 10.79 22.61 -0.16
CA CYS A 441 12.01 21.81 -0.18
C CYS A 441 13.13 22.46 0.65
N PRO A 442 13.91 21.70 1.43
CA PRO A 442 15.05 22.22 2.18
C PRO A 442 16.09 22.93 1.31
N GLN A 443 16.82 23.89 1.90
CA GLN A 443 17.89 24.61 1.20
C GLN A 443 18.92 23.64 0.61
N GLY A 444 19.35 23.92 -0.64
CA GLY A 444 20.23 23.05 -1.42
C GLY A 444 19.50 22.05 -2.31
N THR A 445 18.26 21.69 -1.98
CA THR A 445 17.46 20.74 -2.77
C THR A 445 16.50 21.43 -3.76
N ARG A 446 15.95 20.65 -4.70
CA ARG A 446 15.05 21.08 -5.76
C ARG A 446 13.84 20.14 -5.82
N ALA A 447 12.65 20.70 -6.02
CA ALA A 447 11.44 19.89 -6.15
C ALA A 447 11.44 19.06 -7.44
N ILE A 448 11.15 17.78 -7.34
CA ILE A 448 10.85 16.86 -8.44
C ILE A 448 9.39 16.38 -8.34
N PRO A 449 8.78 15.80 -9.40
CA PRO A 449 7.45 15.21 -9.34
C PRO A 449 7.33 14.19 -8.21
N GLN A 450 6.49 14.46 -7.21
CA GLN A 450 6.32 13.56 -6.06
C GLN A 450 5.45 12.37 -6.45
N LEU A 451 6.01 11.17 -6.43
CA LEU A 451 5.24 9.94 -6.56
C LEU A 451 4.40 9.70 -5.30
N ARG A 452 3.11 9.42 -5.50
CA ARG A 452 2.23 8.71 -4.57
C ARG A 452 1.79 7.42 -5.26
N MET A 453 2.12 6.27 -4.68
CA MET A 453 1.45 5.02 -5.03
C MET A 453 0.22 4.87 -4.14
N THR A 454 -0.96 4.67 -4.74
CA THR A 454 -2.16 4.26 -4.02
C THR A 454 -2.59 2.88 -4.51
N LEU A 455 -2.57 1.89 -3.62
CA LEU A 455 -2.82 0.49 -3.90
C LEU A 455 -4.12 0.07 -3.20
N ALA A 456 -5.08 -0.50 -3.94
CA ALA A 456 -6.40 -0.85 -3.41
C ALA A 456 -6.63 -2.36 -3.42
N TYR A 457 -7.03 -2.94 -2.28
CA TYR A 457 -7.17 -4.38 -2.08
C TYR A 457 -8.54 -4.76 -1.53
N THR A 458 -9.13 -5.82 -2.10
CA THR A 458 -10.23 -6.55 -1.45
C THR A 458 -9.62 -7.58 -0.51
N VAL A 459 -9.85 -7.41 0.79
CA VAL A 459 -9.42 -8.31 1.86
C VAL A 459 -10.63 -9.02 2.49
N PRO A 460 -10.46 -10.14 3.21
CA PRO A 460 -11.50 -10.68 4.07
C PRO A 460 -11.90 -9.71 5.19
N GLN A 461 -12.93 -10.05 5.97
CA GLN A 461 -13.39 -9.19 7.07
C GLN A 461 -12.65 -9.49 8.39
N GLY A 462 -12.43 -8.42 9.17
CA GLY A 462 -11.66 -8.45 10.42
C GLY A 462 -10.14 -8.47 10.18
N PRO A 463 -9.33 -8.62 11.26
CA PRO A 463 -7.93 -9.01 11.15
C PRO A 463 -7.84 -10.24 10.25
N SER A 464 -7.11 -10.13 9.13
CA SER A 464 -7.17 -11.12 8.05
C SER A 464 -6.09 -10.98 6.98
N TYR A 465 -5.28 -9.92 7.05
CA TYR A 465 -4.27 -9.62 6.05
C TYR A 465 -3.03 -9.01 6.69
N ALA A 466 -1.89 -9.15 6.03
CA ALA A 466 -0.61 -8.61 6.46
C ALA A 466 0.25 -8.23 5.24
N VAL A 467 1.25 -7.39 5.43
CA VAL A 467 2.32 -7.16 4.47
C VAL A 467 3.44 -8.19 4.69
N ASP A 468 4.09 -8.64 3.62
CA ASP A 468 5.31 -9.45 3.76
C ASP A 468 6.45 -8.61 4.35
N ALA A 469 7.29 -9.23 5.17
CA ALA A 469 8.37 -8.56 5.90
C ALA A 469 9.44 -9.54 6.39
N PHE A 470 10.60 -9.02 6.79
CA PHE A 470 11.61 -9.76 7.55
C PHE A 470 11.01 -10.37 8.85
N PRO A 471 11.39 -11.60 9.26
CA PRO A 471 10.83 -12.30 10.42
C PRO A 471 10.82 -11.49 11.72
N GLU A 472 11.90 -10.74 12.02
CA GLU A 472 12.05 -10.00 13.27
C GLU A 472 11.05 -8.84 13.40
N GLN A 473 10.40 -8.46 12.29
CA GLN A 473 9.42 -7.37 12.24
C GLN A 473 7.98 -7.85 12.46
N LYS A 474 7.74 -9.17 12.51
CA LYS A 474 6.43 -9.79 12.83
C LYS A 474 5.25 -9.26 11.98
N HIS A 475 5.53 -8.98 10.71
CA HIS A 475 4.62 -8.31 9.76
C HIS A 475 3.97 -7.02 10.31
N ASN A 476 4.67 -6.24 11.15
CA ASN A 476 4.10 -5.06 11.76
C ASN A 476 3.78 -3.99 10.69
N PRO A 477 2.58 -3.39 10.68
CA PRO A 477 2.16 -2.45 9.63
C PRO A 477 3.03 -1.20 9.47
N ILE A 478 3.93 -0.87 10.42
CA ILE A 478 4.92 0.21 10.26
C ILE A 478 5.99 -0.09 9.20
N THR A 479 6.21 -1.36 8.84
CA THR A 479 7.24 -1.76 7.86
C THR A 479 6.80 -1.60 6.41
N ASP A 480 5.57 -1.15 6.16
CA ASP A 480 5.12 -0.88 4.79
C ASP A 480 6.02 0.18 4.13
N HIS A 481 6.44 -0.14 2.91
CA HIS A 481 7.46 0.58 2.15
C HIS A 481 7.14 0.50 0.65
N GLY A 482 7.88 1.25 -0.14
CA GLY A 482 7.80 1.19 -1.59
C GLY A 482 9.03 1.78 -2.24
N ASP A 483 9.37 1.24 -3.40
CA ASP A 483 10.64 1.45 -4.08
C ASP A 483 10.36 1.81 -5.55
N PHE A 484 11.14 2.74 -6.07
CA PHE A 484 10.94 3.31 -7.41
C PHE A 484 12.28 3.63 -8.07
N ALA A 485 12.50 3.15 -9.29
CA ALA A 485 13.58 3.63 -10.16
C ALA A 485 13.00 4.29 -11.42
N ASN A 486 13.29 5.58 -11.61
CA ASN A 486 12.82 6.33 -12.77
C ASN A 486 13.54 5.91 -14.06
N VAL A 487 12.88 5.17 -14.95
CA VAL A 487 13.43 4.82 -16.26
C VAL A 487 12.55 5.36 -17.40
N MET A 488 11.71 6.36 -17.11
CA MET A 488 11.01 7.16 -18.11
C MET A 488 11.98 7.68 -19.18
N PRO A 489 11.70 7.51 -20.48
CA PRO A 489 12.41 8.23 -21.54
C PRO A 489 12.27 9.74 -21.36
N ASP A 490 13.32 10.53 -21.63
CA ASP A 490 13.33 11.97 -21.33
C ASP A 490 12.15 12.74 -21.94
N ARG A 491 11.64 12.28 -23.09
CA ARG A 491 10.45 12.86 -23.72
C ARG A 491 9.22 12.74 -22.82
N LEU A 492 9.02 11.58 -22.20
CA LEU A 492 7.94 11.34 -21.25
C LEU A 492 8.16 12.16 -19.97
N MET A 493 9.37 12.13 -19.39
CA MET A 493 9.66 12.91 -18.19
C MET A 493 9.44 14.42 -18.42
N ARG A 494 9.80 14.96 -19.59
CA ARG A 494 9.45 16.33 -20.00
C ARG A 494 7.93 16.55 -20.05
N THR A 495 7.15 15.62 -20.61
CA THR A 495 5.67 15.69 -20.63
C THR A 495 5.05 15.66 -19.22
N VAL A 496 5.57 14.84 -18.31
CA VAL A 496 5.14 14.78 -16.89
C VAL A 496 5.35 16.14 -16.22
N VAL A 497 6.58 16.67 -16.30
CA VAL A 497 6.96 17.98 -15.74
C VAL A 497 6.09 19.10 -16.34
N ASP A 498 5.89 19.11 -17.65
CA ASP A 498 5.06 20.09 -18.36
C ASP A 498 3.58 20.04 -17.91
N CYS A 499 3.03 18.86 -17.67
CA CYS A 499 1.65 18.73 -17.22
C CYS A 499 1.49 19.27 -15.78
N ILE A 500 2.37 18.83 -14.89
CA ILE A 500 2.38 19.21 -13.47
C ILE A 500 2.60 20.73 -13.30
N ASN A 501 3.58 21.30 -14.01
CA ASN A 501 3.92 22.72 -13.94
C ASN A 501 2.94 23.65 -14.69
N ARG A 502 2.07 23.11 -15.57
CA ARG A 502 0.94 23.84 -16.16
C ARG A 502 -0.35 23.71 -15.33
N GLY A 503 -0.30 23.07 -14.16
CA GLY A 503 -1.48 22.89 -13.30
C GLY A 503 -2.52 21.92 -13.86
N ARG A 504 -2.17 21.13 -14.88
CA ARG A 504 -3.08 20.21 -15.55
C ARG A 504 -3.17 18.88 -14.81
N ARG A 505 -4.26 18.14 -15.02
CA ARG A 505 -4.36 16.73 -14.66
C ARG A 505 -4.11 15.88 -15.90
N CYS A 506 -2.98 15.20 -15.89
CA CYS A 506 -2.69 13.99 -16.65
C CYS A 506 -2.67 12.80 -15.68
#